data_AF-A0A6A2ZIY8-F1
#
_entry.id   AF-A0A6A2ZIY8-F1
#
_cell.length_a   1.000
_cell.length_b   1.000
_cell.length_c   1.000
_cell.angle_alpha   90.00
_cell.angle_beta   90.00
_cell.angle_gamma   90.00
#
_symmetry.space_group_name_H-M   'P 1'
#
loop_
_entity.id
_entity.type
_entity.pdbx_description
1 polymer ?
#
loop_
_entity_poly.entity_id
_entity_poly.type
_entity_poly.pdbx_seq_one_letter_code
_entity_poly.pdbx_strand_id
1 'polypeptide(L)'
;MDRHKGKEIGKVLETCILEWGIKDKILCVTDDNACCNDVAIGLLRKNLCDKLVLGGEFFHMRCAAHVLNLIVRDGLSKVKNSISSIRGSVRYVTRSPSRAKLFDECAKCVKVLHKGSVCLDVATRWNSTYLMLGNALKFEKSI
;
A
#
# COMPACT_ATOMS: atom_id res chain seq x y z
N MET A 1 6.92 -15.01 11.75
CA MET A 1 6.14 -15.45 10.57
C MET A 1 6.68 -16.83 10.17
N ASP A 2 5.81 -17.81 9.99
CA ASP A 2 6.15 -19.23 10.04
C ASP A 2 6.79 -19.74 8.73
N ARG A 3 7.94 -20.43 8.82
CA ARG A 3 8.65 -21.02 7.66
C ARG A 3 7.80 -22.08 6.97
N HIS A 4 6.85 -22.68 7.69
CA HIS A 4 5.93 -23.66 7.12
C HIS A 4 5.07 -23.06 6.00
N LYS A 5 4.58 -21.82 6.18
CA LYS A 5 3.75 -21.14 5.17
C LYS A 5 4.48 -20.87 3.85
N GLY A 6 5.75 -20.47 3.92
CA GLY A 6 6.55 -20.18 2.72
C GLY A 6 6.77 -21.43 1.85
N LYS A 7 6.96 -22.60 2.46
CA LYS A 7 7.10 -23.86 1.73
C LYS A 7 5.80 -24.24 1.01
N GLU A 8 4.65 -24.10 1.67
CA GLU A 8 3.36 -24.40 1.06
C GLU A 8 3.06 -23.46 -0.13
N ILE A 9 3.37 -22.17 0.00
CA ILE A 9 3.28 -21.21 -1.12
C ILE A 9 4.16 -21.67 -2.29
N GLY A 10 5.42 -22.03 -2.02
CA GLY A 10 6.35 -22.51 -3.06
C GLY A 10 5.84 -23.74 -3.80
N LYS A 11 5.27 -24.72 -3.08
CA LYS A 11 4.68 -25.93 -3.69
C LYS A 11 3.50 -25.60 -4.58
N VAL A 12 2.58 -24.76 -4.12
CA VAL A 12 1.41 -24.35 -4.91
C VAL A 12 1.84 -23.64 -6.19
N LEU A 13 2.82 -22.72 -6.10
CA LEU A 13 3.36 -22.04 -7.26
C LEU A 13 4.02 -23.01 -8.25
N GLU A 14 4.77 -24.00 -7.74
CA GLU A 14 5.38 -25.04 -8.58
C GLU A 14 4.33 -25.84 -9.33
N THR A 15 3.28 -26.29 -8.63
CA THR A 15 2.16 -27.00 -9.26
C THR A 15 1.54 -26.18 -10.38
N CYS A 16 1.23 -24.90 -10.14
CA CYS A 16 0.67 -24.03 -11.18
C CYS A 16 1.62 -23.87 -12.39
N ILE A 17 2.92 -23.68 -12.15
CA ILE A 17 3.93 -23.54 -13.22
C ILE A 17 4.01 -24.81 -14.10
N LEU A 18 3.91 -25.99 -13.48
CA LEU A 18 3.92 -27.27 -14.18
C LEU A 18 2.61 -27.51 -14.95
N GLU A 19 1.46 -27.27 -14.31
CA GLU A 19 0.13 -27.42 -14.92
C GLU A 19 -0.06 -26.48 -16.12
N TRP A 20 0.45 -25.25 -16.04
CA TRP A 20 0.39 -24.28 -17.14
C TRP A 20 1.44 -24.56 -18.23
N GLY A 21 2.38 -25.47 -18.01
CA GLY A 21 3.42 -25.81 -18.99
C GLY A 21 4.37 -24.66 -19.29
N ILE A 22 4.66 -23.81 -18.29
CA ILE A 22 5.50 -22.60 -18.45
C ILE A 22 6.83 -22.67 -17.70
N LYS A 23 7.23 -23.86 -17.25
CA LYS A 23 8.45 -24.09 -16.45
C LYS A 23 9.75 -23.54 -17.06
N ASP A 24 9.81 -23.44 -18.38
CA ASP A 24 10.94 -22.96 -19.19
C ASP A 24 10.79 -21.51 -19.68
N LYS A 25 9.72 -20.83 -19.26
CA LYS A 25 9.33 -19.49 -19.71
C LYS A 25 9.30 -18.45 -18.60
N ILE A 26 9.72 -18.82 -17.39
CA ILE A 26 9.73 -17.91 -16.24
C ILE A 26 11.02 -17.10 -16.24
N LEU A 27 10.86 -15.79 -16.49
CA LEU A 27 11.92 -14.81 -16.34
C LEU A 27 12.02 -14.28 -14.91
N CYS A 28 10.89 -13.92 -14.31
CA CYS A 28 10.84 -13.24 -13.03
C CYS A 28 9.55 -13.56 -12.28
N VAL A 29 9.66 -13.76 -10.98
CA VAL A 29 8.55 -13.77 -10.02
C VAL A 29 8.63 -12.50 -9.19
N THR A 30 7.54 -11.74 -9.11
CA THR A 30 7.45 -10.54 -8.29
C THR A 30 6.49 -10.76 -7.13
N ASP A 31 6.97 -10.52 -5.91
CA ASP A 31 6.20 -10.67 -4.69
C ASP A 31 6.38 -9.48 -3.74
N ASP A 32 5.53 -9.38 -2.72
CA ASP A 32 5.70 -8.38 -1.67
C ASP A 32 6.93 -8.69 -0.80
N ASN A 33 7.38 -7.73 0.02
CA ASN A 33 8.64 -7.89 0.77
C ASN A 33 8.46 -8.72 2.06
N ALA A 34 7.68 -9.80 1.98
CA ALA A 34 7.43 -10.71 3.09
C ALA A 34 8.51 -11.82 3.13
N CYS A 35 9.01 -12.12 4.33
CA CYS A 35 10.06 -13.13 4.53
C CYS A 35 9.65 -14.55 4.13
N CYS A 36 8.34 -14.85 4.08
CA CYS A 36 7.85 -16.15 3.62
C CYS A 36 8.09 -16.35 2.11
N ASN A 37 8.15 -15.27 1.33
CA ASN A 37 8.33 -15.35 -0.11
C ASN A 37 9.76 -15.78 -0.46
N ASP A 38 10.76 -15.38 0.34
CA ASP A 38 12.14 -15.85 0.16
C ASP A 38 12.25 -17.38 0.24
N VAL A 39 11.49 -17.99 1.16
CA VAL A 39 11.43 -19.45 1.30
C VAL A 39 10.75 -20.09 0.09
N ALA A 40 9.66 -19.50 -0.40
CA ALA A 40 8.94 -19.99 -1.58
C ALA A 40 9.80 -19.90 -2.85
N ILE A 41 10.43 -18.75 -3.09
CA ILE A 41 11.32 -18.51 -4.22
C ILE A 41 12.56 -19.39 -4.16
N GLY A 42 13.15 -19.59 -2.98
CA GLY A 42 14.28 -20.50 -2.81
C GLY A 42 13.93 -21.94 -3.20
N LEU A 43 12.71 -22.40 -2.85
CA LEU A 43 12.20 -23.71 -3.27
C LEU A 43 12.00 -23.78 -4.79
N LEU A 44 11.36 -22.78 -5.38
CA LEU A 44 11.14 -22.73 -6.83
C LEU A 44 12.45 -22.68 -7.60
N ARG A 45 13.42 -21.88 -7.17
CA ARG A 45 14.74 -21.77 -7.81
C ARG A 45 15.45 -23.12 -7.80
N LYS A 46 15.36 -23.86 -6.70
CA LYS A 46 15.94 -25.21 -6.59
C LYS A 46 15.28 -26.19 -7.57
N ASN A 47 13.96 -26.15 -7.72
CA ASN A 47 13.22 -27.13 -8.52
C ASN A 47 13.21 -26.81 -10.01
N LEU A 48 13.30 -25.52 -10.37
CA LEU A 48 13.31 -25.06 -11.76
C LEU A 48 14.72 -24.95 -12.34
N CYS A 49 15.73 -24.61 -11.51
CA CYS A 49 17.16 -24.60 -11.82
C CYS A 49 17.49 -24.22 -13.28
N ASP A 50 17.76 -25.22 -14.13
CA ASP A 50 18.24 -25.07 -15.50
C ASP A 50 17.15 -24.65 -16.51
N LYS A 51 15.89 -24.61 -16.08
CA LYS A 51 14.75 -24.23 -16.91
C LYS A 51 14.48 -22.72 -16.84
N LEU A 52 15.16 -21.99 -15.97
CA LEU A 52 14.95 -20.55 -15.82
C LEU A 52 15.56 -19.78 -16.98
N VAL A 53 14.81 -18.79 -17.47
CA VAL A 53 15.29 -17.87 -18.51
C VAL A 53 16.54 -17.15 -18.00
N LEU A 54 17.59 -17.07 -18.83
CA LEU A 54 18.89 -16.48 -18.47
C LEU A 54 19.51 -17.08 -17.19
N GLY A 55 19.33 -18.40 -16.97
CA GLY A 55 19.86 -19.06 -15.77
C GLY A 55 19.27 -18.54 -14.45
N GLY A 56 18.16 -17.80 -14.51
CA GLY A 56 17.50 -17.22 -13.34
C GLY A 56 18.19 -15.99 -12.75
N GLU A 57 18.99 -15.26 -13.53
CA GLU A 57 19.62 -13.98 -13.12
C GLU A 57 18.58 -13.01 -12.55
N PHE A 58 17.43 -12.87 -13.21
CA PHE A 58 16.34 -11.96 -12.83
C PHE A 58 15.13 -12.66 -12.20
N PHE A 59 15.31 -13.89 -11.70
CA PHE A 59 14.18 -14.75 -11.30
C PHE A 59 13.33 -14.20 -10.15
N HIS A 60 13.87 -13.34 -9.30
CA HIS A 60 13.14 -12.77 -8.17
C HIS A 60 13.30 -11.27 -8.10
N MET A 61 12.16 -10.56 -8.07
CA MET A 61 12.11 -9.12 -7.87
C MET A 61 11.12 -8.79 -6.76
N ARG A 62 11.47 -7.82 -5.91
CA ARG A 62 10.53 -7.30 -4.91
C ARG A 62 9.57 -6.31 -5.56
N CYS A 63 8.32 -6.34 -5.12
CA CYS A 63 7.30 -5.41 -5.60
C CYS A 63 7.68 -3.96 -5.25
N ALA A 64 7.98 -3.16 -6.28
CA ALA A 64 8.33 -1.75 -6.12
C ALA A 64 7.24 -0.95 -5.39
N ALA A 65 5.95 -1.24 -5.65
CA ALA A 65 4.83 -0.61 -4.96
C ALA A 65 4.83 -0.90 -3.45
N HIS A 66 5.23 -2.12 -3.05
CA HIS A 66 5.36 -2.48 -1.65
C HIS A 66 6.57 -1.78 -1.00
N VAL A 67 7.71 -1.72 -1.68
CA VAL A 67 8.90 -0.97 -1.21
C VAL A 67 8.56 0.51 -1.01
N LEU A 68 7.89 1.13 -1.97
CA LEU A 68 7.43 2.52 -1.86
C LEU A 68 6.49 2.69 -0.65
N ASN A 69 5.56 1.76 -0.44
CA ASN A 69 4.67 1.79 0.72
C ASN A 69 5.45 1.70 2.04
N LEU A 70 6.52 0.90 2.13
CA LEU A 70 7.38 0.84 3.32
C LEU A 70 8.07 2.20 3.58
N ILE A 71 8.65 2.80 2.53
CA ILE A 71 9.31 4.12 2.62
C ILE A 71 8.32 5.19 3.10
N VAL A 72 7.15 5.26 2.47
CA VAL A 72 6.12 6.24 2.83
C VAL A 72 5.64 6.03 4.26
N ARG A 73 5.41 4.78 4.69
CA ARG A 73 4.97 4.50 6.06
C ARG A 73 6.02 4.89 7.11
N ASP A 74 7.30 4.65 6.84
CA ASP A 74 8.38 5.12 7.72
C ASP A 74 8.39 6.65 7.81
N GLY A 75 8.30 7.35 6.67
CA GLY A 75 8.20 8.81 6.64
C GLY A 75 6.99 9.36 7.40
N LEU A 76 5.79 8.81 7.16
CA LEU A 76 4.56 9.21 7.86
C LEU A 76 4.63 8.93 9.37
N SER A 77 5.41 7.94 9.81
CA SER A 77 5.59 7.64 11.23
C SER A 77 6.24 8.81 11.99
N LYS A 78 7.13 9.57 11.33
CA LYS A 78 7.83 10.72 11.93
C LYS A 78 6.89 11.89 12.24
N VAL A 79 5.78 12.00 11.52
CA VAL A 79 4.76 13.07 11.66
C VAL A 79 3.41 12.53 12.11
N LYS A 80 3.40 11.33 12.72
CA LYS A 80 2.18 10.61 13.10
C LYS A 80 1.24 11.44 13.98
N ASN A 81 1.77 12.26 14.88
CA ASN A 81 0.97 13.08 15.79
C ASN A 81 0.17 14.15 15.02
N SER A 82 0.82 14.90 14.14
CA SER A 82 0.16 15.90 13.28
C SER A 82 -0.90 15.26 12.39
N ILE A 83 -0.58 14.12 11.77
CA ILE A 83 -1.55 13.37 10.95
C ILE A 83 -2.74 12.94 11.82
N SER A 84 -2.51 12.49 13.05
CA SER A 84 -3.58 12.04 13.95
C SER A 84 -4.48 13.19 14.40
N SER A 85 -3.91 14.37 14.61
CA SER A 85 -4.66 15.59 14.91
C SER A 85 -5.57 15.98 13.74
N ILE A 86 -5.02 16.10 12.53
CA ILE A 86 -5.79 16.43 11.32
C ILE A 86 -6.87 15.38 11.07
N ARG A 87 -6.54 14.09 11.19
CA ARG A 87 -7.50 12.99 11.07
C ARG A 87 -8.63 13.11 12.10
N GLY A 88 -8.34 13.56 13.32
CA GLY A 88 -9.33 13.83 14.35
C GLY A 88 -10.32 14.92 13.93
N SER A 89 -9.82 16.06 13.45
CA SER A 89 -10.64 17.18 12.95
C SER A 89 -11.48 16.77 11.75
N VAL A 90 -10.88 16.11 10.74
CA VAL A 90 -11.59 15.62 9.57
C VAL A 90 -12.69 14.63 9.98
N ARG A 91 -12.36 13.66 10.84
CA ARG A 91 -13.34 12.70 11.36
C ARG A 91 -14.49 13.39 12.08
N TYR A 92 -14.21 14.43 12.85
CA TYR A 92 -15.25 15.19 13.55
C TYR A 92 -16.24 15.82 12.56
N VAL A 93 -15.71 16.51 11.53
CA VAL A 93 -16.49 17.19 10.48
C VAL A 93 -17.31 16.18 9.68
N THR A 94 -16.71 15.06 9.27
CA THR A 94 -17.37 14.07 8.41
C THR A 94 -18.29 13.12 9.16
N ARG A 95 -18.40 13.22 10.50
CA ARG A 95 -19.18 12.25 11.30
C ARG A 95 -20.69 12.36 11.12
N SER A 96 -21.21 13.53 10.73
CA SER A 96 -22.63 13.70 10.46
C SER A 96 -22.88 14.74 9.37
N PRO A 97 -24.01 14.65 8.64
CA PRO A 97 -24.38 15.66 7.64
C PRO A 97 -24.50 17.07 8.21
N SER A 98 -25.01 17.20 9.44
CA SER A 98 -25.14 18.49 10.12
C SER A 98 -23.80 19.18 10.36
N ARG A 99 -22.77 18.43 10.77
CA ARG A 99 -21.42 18.97 11.00
C ARG A 99 -20.73 19.32 9.68
N ALA A 100 -20.89 18.48 8.67
CA ALA A 100 -20.37 18.77 7.33
C ALA A 100 -20.99 20.05 6.75
N LYS A 101 -22.31 20.26 6.94
CA LYS A 101 -23.00 21.48 6.52
C LYS A 101 -22.48 22.71 7.27
N LEU A 102 -22.36 22.63 8.60
CA LEU A 102 -21.81 23.72 9.41
C LEU A 102 -20.38 24.09 8.98
N PHE A 103 -19.55 23.08 8.71
CA PHE A 103 -18.19 23.31 8.22
C PHE A 103 -18.16 23.99 6.84
N ASP A 104 -19.04 23.58 5.92
CA ASP A 104 -19.17 24.21 4.59
C ASP A 104 -19.61 25.69 4.70
N GLU A 105 -20.53 25.99 5.63
CA GLU A 105 -20.93 27.37 5.96
C GLU A 105 -19.75 28.19 6.51
N CYS A 106 -19.00 27.65 7.48
CA CYS A 106 -17.79 28.29 8.00
C CYS A 106 -16.75 28.54 6.90
N ALA A 107 -16.52 27.56 6.03
CA ALA A 107 -15.55 27.68 4.93
C ALA A 107 -15.92 28.79 3.94
N LYS A 108 -17.22 29.02 3.70
CA LYS A 108 -17.71 30.16 2.92
C LYS A 108 -17.46 31.49 3.63
N CYS A 109 -17.67 31.56 4.96
CA CYS A 109 -17.42 32.78 5.75
C CYS A 109 -15.96 33.24 5.68
N VAL A 110 -15.01 32.30 5.72
CA VAL A 110 -13.56 32.62 5.59
C VAL A 110 -13.06 32.65 4.13
N LYS A 111 -13.98 32.62 3.16
CA LYS A 111 -13.70 32.73 1.71
C LYS A 111 -12.73 31.67 1.19
N VAL A 112 -12.87 30.41 1.62
CA VAL A 112 -12.15 29.30 0.98
C VAL A 112 -12.61 29.16 -0.47
N LEU A 113 -11.66 29.21 -1.41
CA LEU A 113 -11.94 29.11 -2.85
C LEU A 113 -12.20 27.68 -3.32
N HIS A 114 -11.82 26.69 -2.52
CA HIS A 114 -11.97 25.28 -2.87
C HIS A 114 -13.42 24.81 -2.67
N LYS A 115 -14.01 24.25 -3.73
CA LYS A 115 -15.41 23.76 -3.75
C LYS A 115 -15.58 22.28 -3.36
N GLY A 116 -14.51 21.63 -2.90
CA GLY A 116 -14.54 20.21 -2.50
C GLY A 116 -15.01 20.01 -1.05
N SER A 117 -14.69 18.86 -0.48
CA SER A 117 -14.88 18.55 0.93
C SER A 117 -13.64 17.88 1.51
N VAL A 118 -13.52 17.92 2.84
CA VAL A 118 -12.53 17.09 3.54
C VAL A 118 -12.93 15.62 3.47
N CYS A 119 -11.96 14.71 3.37
CA CYS A 119 -12.20 13.28 3.30
C CYS A 119 -11.38 12.53 4.36
N LEU A 120 -12.02 11.59 5.05
CA LEU A 120 -11.33 10.76 6.04
C LEU A 120 -10.45 9.72 5.34
N ASP A 121 -9.24 9.53 5.84
CA ASP A 121 -8.33 8.52 5.30
C ASP A 121 -8.65 7.10 5.76
N VAL A 122 -8.10 6.13 5.03
CA VAL A 122 -7.97 4.74 5.46
C VAL A 122 -6.55 4.57 6.00
N ALA A 123 -6.40 4.46 7.32
CA ALA A 123 -5.09 4.52 8.00
C ALA A 123 -4.04 3.48 7.52
N THR A 124 -4.48 2.40 6.88
CA THR A 124 -3.61 1.36 6.31
C THR A 124 -3.14 1.67 4.88
N ARG A 125 -3.66 2.72 4.23
CA ARG A 125 -3.42 3.08 2.83
C ARG A 125 -2.86 4.49 2.73
N TRP A 126 -1.55 4.60 2.50
CA TRP A 126 -0.83 5.89 2.48
C TRP A 126 -1.40 6.89 1.46
N ASN A 127 -1.86 6.42 0.30
CA ASN A 127 -2.44 7.25 -0.74
C ASN A 127 -3.73 7.95 -0.27
N SER A 128 -4.51 7.30 0.60
CA SER A 128 -5.69 7.93 1.21
C SER A 128 -5.31 8.99 2.26
N THR A 129 -4.24 8.76 3.03
CA THR A 129 -3.69 9.77 3.95
C THR A 129 -3.19 10.98 3.17
N TYR A 130 -2.49 10.77 2.05
CA TYR A 130 -2.07 11.85 1.15
C TYR A 130 -3.25 12.69 0.68
N LEU A 131 -4.34 12.06 0.23
CA LEU A 131 -5.56 12.76 -0.20
C LEU A 131 -6.23 13.52 0.95
N MET A 132 -6.33 12.93 2.15
CA MET A 132 -6.87 13.60 3.33
C MET A 132 -6.07 14.86 3.65
N LEU A 133 -4.74 14.77 3.71
CA LEU A 133 -3.86 15.90 4.00
C LEU A 133 -3.96 16.98 2.92
N GLY A 134 -3.93 16.58 1.64
CA GLY A 134 -4.04 17.50 0.51
C GLY A 134 -5.39 18.21 0.47
N ASN A 135 -6.48 17.56 0.89
CA ASN A 135 -7.78 18.21 0.99
C ASN A 135 -7.90 19.08 2.23
N ALA A 136 -7.44 18.62 3.39
CA ALA A 136 -7.42 19.42 4.62
C ALA A 136 -6.65 20.73 4.45
N LEU A 137 -5.51 20.70 3.75
CA LEU A 137 -4.71 21.89 3.47
C LEU A 137 -5.49 22.95 2.67
N LYS A 138 -6.38 22.54 1.76
CA LYS A 138 -7.23 23.49 1.00
C LYS A 138 -8.25 24.21 1.89
N PHE A 139 -8.49 23.70 3.09
CA PHE A 139 -9.37 24.27 4.10
C PHE A 139 -8.60 24.79 5.33
N GLU A 140 -7.29 25.03 5.23
CA GLU A 140 -6.46 25.50 6.36
C GLU A 140 -7.05 26.73 7.08
N LYS A 141 -7.69 27.64 6.34
CA LYS A 141 -8.32 28.84 6.92
C LYS A 141 -9.65 28.56 7.66
N SER A 142 -10.17 27.34 7.54
CA SER A 142 -11.48 26.90 8.08
C SER A 142 -11.38 25.77 9.11
N ILE A 143 -10.19 25.17 9.28
CA ILE A 143 -9.89 24.07 10.22
C ILE A 143 -9.23 24.66 11.46
#